data_AF-A0A1M4LDP4-F1
#
_entry.id   AF-A0A1M4LDP4-F1
#
_cell.length_a   1.000
_cell.length_b   1.000
_cell.length_c   1.000
_cell.angle_alpha   90.00
_cell.angle_beta   90.00
_cell.angle_gamma   90.00
#
_symmetry.space_group_name_H-M   'P 1'
#
loop_
_entity.id
_entity.type
_entity.pdbx_description
1 polymer ?
#
loop_
_entity_poly.entity_id
_entity_poly.type
_entity_poly.pdbx_seq_one_letter_code
_entity_poly.pdbx_strand_id
1 'polypeptide(L)'
;MQKRKQRKKHCGEIAMARARQARRQKKNPMLIGWIFITALLSLRTPAMLPVTPHRTNADTDWPISDYERGYSTLPKPCRERYSEQPTLKRLMRDLRRPAACDDATQFLLARIDDVDLRGWIIEQIREDRINRLAIHVRPGLNDAAVLKSWQAELDAENTAIDKAVNDTATQAELMRIVTELTATNPPAKSRTRV
;
A
#
# COMPACT_ATOMS: atom_id res chain seq x y z
N MET A 1 7.63 13.01 29.33
CA MET A 1 6.58 12.97 28.27
C MET A 1 5.75 14.25 28.32
N GLN A 2 5.88 15.13 27.32
CA GLN A 2 5.09 16.38 27.25
C GLN A 2 3.74 16.13 26.55
N LYS A 3 2.63 16.34 27.26
CA LYS A 3 1.27 16.28 26.69
C LYS A 3 1.01 17.53 25.85
N ARG A 4 1.01 17.42 24.51
CA ARG A 4 0.64 18.53 23.61
C ARG A 4 -0.88 18.77 23.68
N LYS A 5 -1.29 19.94 24.15
CA LYS A 5 -2.69 20.40 24.15
C LYS A 5 -3.17 20.59 22.70
N GLN A 6 -4.19 19.84 22.28
CA GLN A 6 -4.86 20.04 21.00
C GLN A 6 -5.51 21.42 20.98
N ARG A 7 -5.07 22.31 20.08
CA ARG A 7 -5.71 23.60 19.83
C ARG A 7 -7.08 23.35 19.18
N LYS A 8 -8.15 23.75 19.86
CA LYS A 8 -9.51 23.76 19.32
C LYS A 8 -9.53 24.69 18.09
N LYS A 9 -9.81 24.14 16.91
CA LYS A 9 -9.97 24.94 15.69
C LYS A 9 -11.19 25.85 15.84
N HIS A 10 -11.01 27.11 15.47
CA HIS A 10 -12.04 28.14 15.60
C HIS A 10 -13.28 27.74 14.77
N CYS A 11 -14.49 27.96 15.29
CA CYS A 11 -15.74 27.61 14.59
C CYS A 11 -15.82 28.16 13.16
N GLY A 12 -15.14 29.27 12.88
CA GLY A 12 -15.02 29.87 11.54
C GLY A 12 -14.24 29.02 10.55
N GLU A 13 -13.20 28.30 10.99
CA GLU A 13 -12.45 27.38 10.11
C GLU A 13 -13.30 26.17 9.73
N ILE A 14 -14.14 25.69 10.67
CA ILE A 14 -15.08 24.59 10.43
C ILE A 14 -16.17 25.03 9.44
N ALA A 15 -16.74 26.23 9.63
CA ALA A 15 -17.72 26.79 8.71
C ALA A 15 -17.14 27.01 7.30
N MET A 16 -15.91 27.53 7.22
CA MET A 16 -15.24 27.77 5.94
C MET A 16 -14.85 26.46 5.23
N ALA A 17 -14.47 25.43 5.99
CA ALA A 17 -14.23 24.08 5.45
C ALA A 17 -15.53 23.47 4.89
N ARG A 18 -16.66 23.59 5.61
CA ARG A 18 -17.98 23.14 5.12
C ARG A 18 -18.42 23.88 3.86
N ALA A 19 -18.23 25.20 3.80
CA ALA A 19 -18.56 26.00 2.61
C ALA A 19 -17.74 25.58 1.38
N ARG A 20 -16.45 25.25 1.56
CA ARG A 20 -15.61 24.72 0.47
C ARG A 20 -16.04 23.32 0.04
N GLN A 21 -16.47 22.48 0.97
CA GLN A 21 -16.98 21.14 0.68
C GLN A 21 -18.30 21.19 -0.09
N ALA A 22 -19.18 22.13 0.22
CA ALA A 22 -20.41 22.39 -0.53
C ALA A 22 -20.14 22.86 -1.97
N ARG A 23 -19.12 23.70 -2.18
CA ARG A 23 -18.72 24.14 -3.54
C ARG A 23 -18.08 23.05 -4.39
N ARG A 24 -17.45 22.03 -3.77
CA ARG A 24 -16.83 20.90 -4.49
C ARG A 24 -17.84 19.80 -4.86
N GLN A 25 -18.98 19.73 -4.18
CA GLN A 25 -20.10 18.93 -4.64
C GLN A 25 -20.80 19.65 -5.80
N LYS A 26 -20.21 19.57 -7.00
CA LYS A 26 -20.95 19.78 -8.26
C LYS A 26 -22.01 18.69 -8.36
N LYS A 27 -23.11 18.84 -7.62
CA LYS A 27 -24.33 18.08 -7.88
C LYS A 27 -24.88 18.66 -9.18
N ASN A 28 -25.06 17.80 -10.18
CA ASN A 28 -25.60 18.21 -11.47
C ASN A 28 -26.93 18.94 -11.22
N PRO A 29 -27.09 20.21 -11.62
CA PRO A 29 -28.30 20.97 -11.34
C PRO A 29 -29.53 20.30 -11.97
N MET A 30 -29.34 19.55 -13.05
CA MET A 30 -30.36 18.69 -13.65
C MET A 30 -30.90 17.62 -12.69
N LEU A 31 -30.05 16.96 -11.90
CA LEU A 31 -30.46 15.91 -10.95
C LEU A 31 -31.29 16.50 -9.80
N ILE A 32 -30.89 17.69 -9.30
CA ILE A 32 -31.66 18.40 -8.26
C ILE A 32 -33.00 18.88 -8.82
N GLY A 33 -33.01 19.42 -10.05
CA GLY A 33 -34.24 19.82 -10.73
C GLY A 33 -35.18 18.63 -10.96
N TRP A 34 -34.64 17.47 -11.35
CA TRP A 34 -35.44 16.26 -11.56
C TRP A 34 -36.08 15.76 -10.27
N ILE A 35 -35.35 15.77 -9.15
CA ILE A 35 -35.91 15.42 -7.82
C ILE A 35 -37.02 16.40 -7.41
N PHE A 36 -36.87 17.69 -7.74
CA PHE A 36 -37.88 18.68 -7.43
C PHE A 36 -39.15 18.51 -8.28
N ILE A 37 -38.98 18.18 -9.56
CA ILE A 37 -40.08 17.91 -10.50
C ILE A 37 -40.82 16.61 -10.10
N THR A 38 -40.11 15.54 -9.73
CA THR A 38 -40.76 14.30 -9.27
C THR A 38 -41.50 14.49 -7.95
N ALA A 39 -40.95 15.27 -7.01
CA ALA A 39 -41.65 15.62 -5.77
C ALA A 39 -42.93 16.43 -6.03
N LEU A 40 -42.89 17.40 -6.95
CA LEU A 40 -44.06 18.19 -7.36
C LEU A 40 -45.13 17.35 -8.07
N LEU A 41 -44.72 16.39 -8.90
CA LEU A 41 -45.64 15.46 -9.57
C LEU A 41 -46.25 14.46 -8.58
N SER A 42 -45.52 14.08 -7.52
CA SER A 42 -46.04 13.20 -6.46
C SER A 42 -47.06 13.88 -5.55
N LEU A 43 -47.08 15.22 -5.50
CA LEU A 43 -48.12 15.98 -4.78
C LEU A 43 -49.45 16.08 -5.55
N ARG A 44 -49.48 15.73 -6.85
CA ARG A 44 -50.62 16.04 -7.73
C ARG A 44 -51.46 14.83 -8.15
N THR A 45 -51.24 13.66 -7.57
CA THR A 45 -52.15 12.50 -7.72
C THR A 45 -53.11 12.44 -6.54
N PRO A 46 -54.38 12.87 -6.67
CA PRO A 46 -55.42 12.48 -5.72
C PRO A 46 -55.87 11.07 -6.10
N ALA A 47 -55.06 10.07 -5.78
CA ALA A 47 -55.55 8.70 -5.76
C ALA A 47 -56.27 8.52 -4.43
N MET A 48 -57.60 8.55 -4.46
CA MET A 48 -58.45 8.08 -3.36
C MET A 48 -58.01 6.66 -3.00
N LEU A 49 -57.29 6.53 -1.90
CA LEU A 49 -57.06 5.27 -1.21
C LEU A 49 -57.80 5.34 0.13
N PRO A 50 -58.44 4.24 0.55
CA PRO A 50 -59.29 4.24 1.73
C PRO A 50 -58.49 4.62 2.97
N VAL A 51 -59.05 5.56 3.73
CA VAL A 51 -58.60 5.99 5.04
C VAL A 51 -58.50 4.78 5.96
N THR A 52 -57.28 4.28 6.17
CA THR A 52 -56.97 3.56 7.40
C THR A 52 -56.79 4.60 8.49
N PRO A 53 -57.50 4.49 9.64
CA PRO A 53 -57.29 5.42 10.74
C PRO A 53 -55.86 5.24 11.24
N HIS A 54 -55.03 6.25 11.01
CA HIS A 54 -53.67 6.31 11.50
C HIS A 54 -53.75 6.43 13.03
N ARG A 55 -53.59 5.29 13.72
CA ARG A 55 -53.27 5.28 15.15
C ARG A 55 -52.01 6.11 15.31
N THR A 56 -52.15 7.29 15.91
CA THR A 56 -51.04 8.04 16.50
C THR A 56 -50.50 7.23 17.66
N ASN A 57 -49.67 6.22 17.36
CA ASN A 57 -48.73 5.69 18.33
C ASN A 57 -47.69 6.80 18.53
N ALA A 58 -47.74 7.42 19.70
CA ALA A 58 -46.72 8.31 20.25
C ALA A 58 -45.44 7.52 20.60
N ASP A 59 -44.95 6.74 19.63
CA ASP A 59 -43.91 5.73 19.80
C ASP A 59 -43.12 5.51 18.50
N THR A 60 -43.07 6.53 17.64
CA THR A 60 -42.13 6.54 16.50
C THR A 60 -40.78 7.05 16.98
N ASP A 61 -40.14 6.24 17.83
CA ASP A 61 -38.68 6.22 17.90
C ASP A 61 -38.20 5.83 16.50
N TRP A 62 -37.91 6.85 15.69
CA TRP A 62 -37.16 6.64 14.45
C TRP A 62 -35.92 5.84 14.82
N PRO A 63 -35.59 4.75 14.10
CA PRO A 63 -34.37 4.01 14.40
C PRO A 63 -33.22 4.99 14.32
N ILE A 64 -32.55 5.20 15.48
CA ILE A 64 -31.43 6.12 15.64
C ILE A 64 -30.51 5.92 14.45
N SER A 65 -30.37 6.96 13.62
CA SER A 65 -29.57 6.85 12.40
C SER A 65 -28.13 6.50 12.77
N ASP A 66 -27.43 5.74 11.93
CA ASP A 66 -26.03 5.34 12.17
C ASP A 66 -25.09 6.55 12.40
N TYR A 67 -25.52 7.75 11.99
CA TYR A 67 -24.83 9.01 12.25
C TYR A 67 -24.90 9.46 13.71
N GLU A 68 -25.97 9.13 14.44
CA GLU A 68 -26.16 9.47 15.86
C GLU A 68 -25.54 8.43 16.80
N ARG A 69 -25.41 7.17 16.35
CA ARG A 69 -24.79 6.09 17.15
C ARG A 69 -23.28 6.19 17.32
N GLY A 70 -22.59 7.03 16.54
CA GLY A 70 -21.14 7.21 16.60
C GLY A 70 -20.31 5.99 16.15
N TYR A 71 -20.94 4.84 15.92
CA TYR A 71 -20.33 3.59 15.50
C TYR A 71 -21.21 2.94 14.44
N SER A 72 -20.75 2.97 13.19
CA SER A 72 -21.34 2.20 12.10
C SER A 72 -20.97 0.74 12.32
N THR A 73 -21.97 -0.10 12.61
CA THR A 73 -21.83 -1.57 12.72
C THR A 73 -21.78 -2.25 11.36
N LEU A 74 -22.19 -1.53 10.31
CA LEU A 74 -21.99 -1.97 8.94
C LEU A 74 -20.49 -1.96 8.64
N PRO A 75 -19.90 -3.09 8.19
CA PRO A 75 -18.54 -3.06 7.68
C PRO A 75 -18.50 -2.00 6.58
N LYS A 76 -17.74 -0.93 6.80
CA LYS A 76 -17.54 0.09 5.77
C LYS A 76 -17.10 -0.67 4.52
N PRO A 77 -17.79 -0.51 3.38
CA PRO A 77 -17.33 -1.15 2.16
C PRO A 77 -15.88 -0.71 1.97
N CYS A 78 -14.97 -1.67 2.06
CA CYS A 78 -13.56 -1.43 1.86
C CYS A 78 -13.47 -0.97 0.41
N ARG A 79 -13.39 0.34 0.20
CA ARG A 79 -13.30 0.87 -1.15
C ARG A 79 -11.98 0.36 -1.71
N GLU A 80 -12.07 -0.54 -2.69
CA GLU A 80 -10.92 -0.96 -3.48
C GLU A 80 -10.19 0.31 -3.92
N ARG A 81 -8.93 0.44 -3.46
CA ARG A 81 -8.12 1.65 -3.67
C ARG A 81 -7.80 1.85 -5.16
N TYR A 82 -7.86 0.76 -5.92
CA TYR A 82 -7.63 0.70 -7.35
C TYR A 82 -8.87 0.09 -8.01
N SER A 83 -9.66 0.92 -8.68
CA SER A 83 -10.76 0.48 -9.56
C SER A 83 -10.28 0.06 -10.95
N GLU A 84 -9.06 0.46 -11.30
CA GLU A 84 -8.37 0.21 -12.56
C GLU A 84 -6.95 -0.25 -12.24
N GLN A 85 -6.30 -0.96 -13.17
CA GLN A 85 -4.93 -1.44 -12.98
C GLN A 85 -3.98 -0.25 -12.74
N PRO A 86 -3.36 -0.13 -11.56
CA PRO A 86 -2.52 1.02 -11.23
C PRO A 86 -1.22 0.99 -12.02
N THR A 87 -0.75 2.17 -12.45
CA THR A 87 0.57 2.32 -13.06
C THR A 87 1.67 1.99 -12.05
N LEU A 88 2.81 1.48 -12.53
CA LEU A 88 3.93 1.12 -11.67
C LEU A 88 4.44 2.33 -10.85
N LYS A 89 4.38 3.53 -11.42
CA LYS A 89 4.68 4.80 -10.73
C LYS A 89 3.75 5.05 -9.54
N ARG A 90 2.46 4.77 -9.68
CA ARG A 90 1.49 4.90 -8.60
C ARG A 90 1.77 3.86 -7.51
N LEU A 91 2.04 2.61 -7.91
CA LEU A 91 2.42 1.54 -6.99
C LEU A 91 3.67 1.90 -6.18
N MET A 92 4.75 2.37 -6.81
CA MET A 92 5.97 2.79 -6.08
C MET A 92 5.71 3.91 -5.06
N ARG A 93 4.79 4.83 -5.38
CA ARG A 93 4.41 5.89 -4.45
C ARG A 93 3.60 5.34 -3.27
N ASP A 94 2.69 4.40 -3.53
CA ASP A 94 1.79 3.85 -2.53
C ASP A 94 2.49 2.78 -1.65
N LEU A 95 3.53 2.10 -2.15
CA LEU A 95 4.43 1.25 -1.33
C LEU A 95 5.12 2.04 -0.21
N ARG A 96 5.47 3.30 -0.44
CA ARG A 96 6.08 4.17 0.60
C ARG A 96 5.10 4.63 1.68
N ARG A 97 3.81 4.28 1.55
CA ARG A 97 2.76 4.72 2.47
C ARG A 97 2.29 3.52 3.28
N PRO A 98 2.47 3.50 4.61
CA PRO A 98 2.08 2.35 5.44
C PRO A 98 0.63 1.92 5.22
N ALA A 99 -0.30 2.87 5.08
CA ALA A 99 -1.72 2.60 4.89
C ALA A 99 -2.12 2.11 3.47
N ALA A 100 -1.18 2.01 2.54
CA ALA A 100 -1.42 1.54 1.17
C ALA A 100 -0.36 0.53 0.70
N CYS A 101 0.60 0.18 1.57
CA CYS A 101 1.73 -0.68 1.25
C CYS A 101 1.26 -2.09 0.90
N ASP A 102 0.38 -2.67 1.74
CA ASP A 102 -0.11 -4.03 1.56
C ASP A 102 -0.90 -4.17 0.24
N ASP A 103 -1.83 -3.24 -0.02
CA ASP A 103 -2.58 -3.19 -1.28
C ASP A 103 -1.62 -3.03 -2.47
N ALA A 104 -0.68 -2.09 -2.41
CA ALA A 104 0.26 -1.85 -3.50
C ALA A 104 1.18 -3.04 -3.75
N THR A 105 1.57 -3.77 -2.70
CA THR A 105 2.40 -4.98 -2.80
C THR A 105 1.63 -6.09 -3.50
N GLN A 106 0.38 -6.34 -3.10
CA GLN A 106 -0.45 -7.37 -3.75
C GLN A 106 -0.63 -7.09 -5.24
N PHE A 107 -0.96 -5.86 -5.61
CA PHE A 107 -1.11 -5.47 -7.01
C PHE A 107 0.19 -5.53 -7.80
N LEU A 108 1.33 -5.21 -7.16
CA LEU A 108 2.64 -5.33 -7.80
C LEU A 108 3.01 -6.79 -8.08
N LEU A 109 2.88 -7.66 -7.07
CA LEU A 109 3.26 -9.06 -7.17
C LEU A 109 2.35 -9.83 -8.14
N ALA A 110 1.07 -9.51 -8.16
CA ALA A 110 0.12 -10.09 -9.11
C ALA A 110 0.47 -9.79 -10.57
N ARG A 111 1.29 -8.77 -10.83
CA ARG A 111 1.68 -8.33 -12.18
C ARG A 111 2.94 -9.00 -12.73
N ILE A 112 3.70 -9.66 -11.87
CA ILE A 112 4.99 -10.26 -12.20
C ILE A 112 4.76 -11.75 -12.29
N ASP A 113 5.11 -12.44 -13.37
CA ASP A 113 4.88 -13.89 -13.46
C ASP A 113 6.06 -14.71 -12.90
N ASP A 114 7.26 -14.11 -12.91
CA ASP A 114 8.50 -14.73 -12.43
C ASP A 114 8.53 -14.84 -10.90
N VAL A 115 8.74 -16.06 -10.40
CA VAL A 115 8.75 -16.40 -8.97
C VAL A 115 9.99 -15.85 -8.27
N ASP A 116 11.16 -15.89 -8.92
CA ASP A 116 12.42 -15.43 -8.32
C ASP A 116 12.40 -13.91 -8.21
N LEU A 117 11.92 -13.23 -9.26
CA LEU A 117 11.73 -11.78 -9.24
C LEU A 117 10.71 -11.34 -8.19
N ARG A 118 9.61 -12.09 -8.02
CA ARG A 118 8.63 -11.85 -6.94
C ARG A 118 9.30 -11.96 -5.57
N GLY A 119 10.07 -13.02 -5.33
CA GLY A 119 10.79 -13.25 -4.08
C GLY A 119 11.73 -12.10 -3.77
N TRP A 120 12.56 -11.71 -4.75
CA TRP A 120 13.49 -10.59 -4.63
C TRP A 120 12.79 -9.28 -4.30
N ILE A 121 11.68 -8.95 -4.97
CA ILE A 121 10.92 -7.72 -4.69
C ILE A 121 10.31 -7.73 -3.29
N ILE A 122 9.82 -8.87 -2.82
CA ILE A 122 9.31 -9.01 -1.45
C ILE A 122 10.43 -8.70 -0.45
N GLU A 123 11.64 -9.20 -0.66
CA GLU A 123 12.79 -8.90 0.19
C GLU A 123 13.11 -7.40 0.17
N GLN A 124 13.15 -6.77 -1.01
CA GLN A 124 13.39 -5.33 -1.11
C GLN A 124 12.32 -4.51 -0.36
N ILE A 125 11.05 -4.93 -0.38
CA ILE A 125 9.97 -4.26 0.36
C ILE A 125 10.13 -4.48 1.88
N ARG A 126 10.46 -5.71 2.31
CA ARG A 126 10.65 -6.04 3.73
C ARG A 126 11.85 -5.30 4.35
N GLU A 127 12.89 -5.08 3.57
CA GLU A 127 14.10 -4.34 3.99
C GLU A 127 13.95 -2.81 3.84
N ASP A 128 12.76 -2.30 3.52
CA ASP A 128 12.48 -0.87 3.26
C ASP A 128 13.37 -0.26 2.14
N ARG A 129 13.83 -1.12 1.21
CA ARG A 129 14.64 -0.73 0.04
C ARG A 129 13.79 -0.34 -1.16
N ILE A 130 12.57 0.16 -0.94
CA ILE A 130 11.63 0.59 -1.99
C ILE A 130 12.24 1.67 -2.90
N ASN A 131 13.15 2.48 -2.37
CA ASN A 131 13.88 3.48 -3.15
C ASN A 131 14.70 2.86 -4.28
N ARG A 132 15.27 1.67 -4.06
CA ARG A 132 16.03 0.94 -5.08
C ARG A 132 15.15 0.55 -6.26
N LEU A 133 13.97 -0.02 -5.99
CA LEU A 133 12.98 -0.35 -7.00
C LEU A 133 12.53 0.90 -7.78
N ALA A 134 12.31 2.01 -7.07
CA ALA A 134 11.80 3.25 -7.64
C ALA A 134 12.77 3.97 -8.59
N ILE A 135 14.08 3.70 -8.53
CA ILE A 135 15.09 4.33 -9.42
C ILE A 135 14.81 4.01 -10.90
N HIS A 136 14.31 2.81 -11.16
CA HIS A 136 14.01 2.32 -12.50
C HIS A 136 12.68 2.84 -13.05
N VAL A 137 11.81 3.37 -12.17
CA VAL A 137 10.47 3.83 -12.54
C VAL A 137 10.52 5.27 -13.02
N ARG A 138 10.79 5.44 -14.32
CA ARG A 138 10.84 6.75 -15.00
C ARG A 138 9.59 7.01 -15.83
N PRO A 139 9.15 8.29 -15.95
CA PRO A 139 8.06 8.64 -16.85
C PRO A 139 8.41 8.27 -18.29
N GLY A 140 7.47 7.63 -19.00
CA GLY A 140 7.65 7.23 -20.40
C GLY A 140 8.28 5.85 -20.62
N LEU A 141 8.75 5.17 -19.57
CA LEU A 141 9.14 3.77 -19.69
C LEU A 141 7.90 2.86 -19.65
N ASN A 142 7.90 1.83 -20.50
CA ASN A 142 6.93 0.75 -20.42
C ASN A 142 7.22 -0.10 -19.18
N ASP A 143 6.17 -0.61 -18.55
CA ASP A 143 6.24 -1.45 -17.35
C ASP A 143 7.10 -2.70 -17.59
N ALA A 144 7.03 -3.31 -18.79
CA ALA A 144 7.88 -4.44 -19.15
C ALA A 144 9.38 -4.09 -19.16
N ALA A 145 9.75 -2.86 -19.54
CA ALA A 145 11.15 -2.43 -19.52
C ALA A 145 11.65 -2.21 -18.08
N VAL A 146 10.77 -1.76 -17.18
CA VAL A 146 11.09 -1.66 -15.76
C VAL A 146 11.28 -3.05 -15.15
N LEU A 147 10.39 -3.99 -15.42
CA LEU A 147 10.54 -5.37 -14.91
C LEU A 147 11.85 -6.01 -15.39
N LYS A 148 12.23 -5.80 -16.65
CA LYS A 148 13.54 -6.25 -17.17
C LYS A 148 14.73 -5.61 -16.47
N SER A 149 14.63 -4.33 -16.10
CA SER A 149 15.71 -3.67 -15.34
C SER A 149 15.87 -4.22 -13.93
N TRP A 150 14.78 -4.60 -13.28
CA TRP A 150 14.83 -5.28 -11.98
C TRP A 150 15.35 -6.70 -12.11
N GLN A 151 14.97 -7.42 -13.16
CA GLN A 151 15.55 -8.74 -13.46
C GLN A 151 17.07 -8.66 -13.63
N ALA A 152 17.56 -7.66 -14.36
CA ALA A 152 19.00 -7.47 -14.54
C ALA A 152 19.73 -7.18 -13.22
N GLU A 153 19.08 -6.51 -12.25
CA GLU A 153 19.66 -6.34 -10.90
C GLU A 153 19.69 -7.66 -10.13
N LEU A 154 18.62 -8.45 -10.17
CA LEU A 154 18.57 -9.78 -9.55
C LEU A 154 19.68 -10.68 -10.13
N ASP A 155 19.82 -10.73 -11.44
CA ASP A 155 20.86 -11.52 -12.11
C ASP A 155 22.27 -11.04 -11.72
N ALA A 156 22.47 -9.72 -11.60
CA ALA A 156 23.73 -9.14 -11.13
C ALA A 156 24.04 -9.50 -9.66
N GLU A 157 23.03 -9.58 -8.80
CA GLU A 157 23.20 -10.02 -7.41
C GLU A 157 23.51 -11.50 -7.31
N ASN A 158 22.78 -12.35 -8.04
CA ASN A 158 23.02 -13.78 -8.06
C ASN A 158 24.44 -14.08 -8.55
N THR A 159 24.88 -13.44 -9.63
CA THR A 159 26.27 -13.62 -10.12
C THR A 159 27.33 -13.10 -9.15
N ALA A 160 27.03 -12.09 -8.32
CA ALA A 160 27.95 -11.63 -7.28
C ALA A 160 28.02 -12.61 -6.11
N ILE A 161 26.88 -13.18 -5.71
CA ILE A 161 26.80 -14.19 -4.65
C ILE A 161 27.54 -15.46 -5.06
N ASP A 162 27.31 -15.95 -6.28
CA ASP A 162 27.98 -17.15 -6.80
C ASP A 162 29.51 -16.99 -6.82
N LYS A 163 30.00 -15.80 -7.19
CA LYS A 163 31.44 -15.49 -7.14
C LYS A 163 31.97 -15.49 -5.71
N ALA A 164 31.27 -14.87 -4.76
CA ALA A 164 31.69 -14.85 -3.36
C ALA A 164 31.71 -16.25 -2.72
N VAL A 165 30.74 -17.11 -3.06
CA VAL A 165 30.71 -18.51 -2.61
C VAL A 165 31.91 -19.29 -3.18
N ASN A 166 32.23 -19.09 -4.47
CA ASN A 166 33.39 -19.74 -5.09
C ASN A 166 34.72 -19.24 -4.50
N ASP A 167 34.84 -17.95 -4.23
CA ASP A 167 36.04 -17.36 -3.62
C ASP A 167 36.27 -17.86 -2.18
N THR A 168 35.20 -17.99 -1.40
CA THR A 168 35.29 -18.54 -0.03
C THR A 168 35.62 -20.04 -0.02
N ALA A 169 35.06 -20.82 -0.95
CA ALA A 169 35.38 -22.23 -1.10
C ALA A 169 36.85 -22.44 -1.49
N THR A 170 37.36 -21.66 -2.45
CA THR A 170 38.77 -21.72 -2.87
C THR A 170 39.71 -21.27 -1.75
N GLN A 171 39.35 -20.24 -0.98
CA GLN A 171 40.13 -19.81 0.19
C GLN A 171 40.19 -20.90 1.28
N ALA A 172 39.07 -21.57 1.56
CA ALA A 172 39.03 -22.67 2.54
C ALA A 172 39.90 -23.85 2.11
N GLU A 173 39.91 -24.18 0.82
CA GLU A 173 40.74 -25.25 0.28
C GLU A 173 42.24 -24.91 0.31
N LEU A 174 42.61 -23.67 -0.02
CA LEU A 174 43.98 -23.19 0.13
C LEU A 174 44.46 -23.23 1.58
N MET A 175 43.62 -22.80 2.52
CA MET A 175 43.96 -22.87 3.96
C MET A 175 44.16 -24.31 4.42
N ARG A 176 43.33 -25.25 3.95
CA ARG A 176 43.49 -26.67 4.24
C ARG A 176 44.83 -27.20 3.73
N ILE A 177 45.19 -26.93 2.47
CA ILE A 177 46.47 -27.37 1.88
C ILE A 177 47.66 -26.80 2.67
N VAL A 178 47.63 -25.51 3.04
CA VAL A 178 48.69 -24.89 3.84
C VAL A 178 48.80 -25.54 5.22
N THR A 179 47.68 -25.85 5.88
CA THR A 179 47.70 -26.57 7.17
C THR A 179 48.26 -27.98 7.04
N GLU A 180 47.93 -28.72 5.97
CA GLU A 180 48.48 -30.06 5.71
C GLU A 180 50.00 -30.01 5.42
N LEU A 181 50.47 -28.99 4.69
CA LEU A 181 51.90 -28.79 4.38
C LEU A 181 52.72 -28.38 5.61
N THR A 182 52.16 -27.57 6.51
CA THR A 182 52.82 -27.18 7.77
C THR A 182 52.82 -28.30 8.81
N ALA A 183 51.80 -29.17 8.82
CA ALA A 183 51.76 -30.34 9.68
C ALA A 183 52.79 -31.42 9.25
N THR A 184 53.06 -31.54 7.95
CA THR A 184 54.00 -32.54 7.39
C THR A 184 55.46 -32.08 7.41
N ASN A 185 55.72 -30.77 7.51
CA ASN A 185 57.07 -30.21 7.66
C ASN A 185 57.19 -29.39 8.95
N PRO A 186 57.37 -30.03 10.13
CA PRO A 186 57.64 -29.28 11.35
C PRO A 186 58.97 -28.52 11.20
N PRO A 187 59.02 -27.22 11.56
CA PRO A 187 60.23 -26.42 11.44
C PRO A 187 61.34 -27.06 12.29
N ALA A 188 62.44 -27.42 11.63
CA ALA A 188 63.60 -28.02 12.28
C ALA A 188 64.06 -27.10 13.41
N LYS A 189 63.94 -27.57 14.66
CA LYS A 189 64.44 -26.87 15.85
C LYS A 189 65.94 -26.66 15.69
N SER A 190 66.34 -25.46 15.29
CA SER A 190 67.72 -25.00 15.34
C SER A 190 68.17 -24.97 16.80
N ARG A 191 68.85 -26.04 17.21
CA ARG A 191 69.38 -26.26 18.55
C ARG A 191 70.63 -25.38 18.71
N THR A 192 70.46 -24.17 19.23
CA THR A 192 71.56 -23.31 19.66
C THR A 192 72.21 -23.96 20.89
N ARG A 193 73.42 -24.53 20.72
CA ARG A 193 74.28 -24.92 21.84
C ARG A 193 75.02 -23.67 22.32
N VAL A 194 74.84 -23.31 23.58
CA VAL A 194 75.77 -22.50 24.38
C VAL A 194 76.33 -23.42 25.44
#